data_AF-A0AAD9P0K2-F1
#
_entry.id   AF-A0AAD9P0K2-F1
#
_cell.length_a   1.000
_cell.length_b   1.000
_cell.length_c   1.000
_cell.angle_alpha   90.00
_cell.angle_beta   90.00
_cell.angle_gamma   90.00
#
_symmetry.space_group_name_H-M   'P 1'
#
loop_
_entity.id
_entity.type
_entity.pdbx_description
1 polymer ?
#
loop_
_entity_poly.entity_id
_entity_poly.type
_entity_poly.pdbx_seq_one_letter_code
_entity_poly.pdbx_strand_id
1 'polypeptide(L)'
;MAANSTRSEFVIYEEKYWGLDPLFGSHCKFYITDVLSLHEAPGQPGVFLYGNHPVFNVDLMGVIVKVVRRQTINIYSVDDGTGVINCKYWLPTETDASQEKHKLQYLQGVMNGTLEETMQQLAEEMELLSDGLDLGDLVQIRGKLKCYEGVNHVAAKYISEGHFGLITKVHQ
;
A
#
# COMPACT_ATOMS: atom_id res chain seq x y z
N MET A 1 14.09 39.24 -22.22
CA MET A 1 13.09 38.85 -21.20
C MET A 1 12.79 37.37 -21.37
N ALA A 2 13.34 36.54 -20.48
CA ALA A 2 12.82 35.21 -20.13
C ALA A 2 13.63 34.76 -18.92
N ALA A 3 13.17 35.14 -17.72
CA ALA A 3 13.68 34.56 -16.49
C ALA A 3 13.05 33.16 -16.40
N ASN A 4 13.80 32.12 -16.80
CA ASN A 4 13.38 30.75 -16.54
C ASN A 4 13.48 30.52 -15.03
N SER A 5 12.30 30.41 -14.42
CA SER A 5 12.06 30.15 -13.01
C SER A 5 12.96 29.01 -12.53
N THR A 6 13.97 29.36 -11.72
CA THR A 6 14.84 28.41 -11.04
C THR A 6 14.00 27.66 -10.01
N ARG A 7 13.55 26.44 -10.37
CA ARG A 7 13.10 25.42 -9.44
C ARG A 7 14.21 25.29 -8.39
N SER A 8 13.91 25.49 -7.12
CA SER A 8 14.89 25.34 -6.03
C SER A 8 15.58 23.98 -6.17
N GLU A 9 16.88 23.96 -6.49
CA GLU A 9 17.67 22.73 -6.54
C GLU A 9 17.79 22.20 -5.12
N PHE A 10 16.96 21.23 -4.79
CA PHE A 10 17.09 20.50 -3.54
C PHE A 10 18.45 19.80 -3.51
N VAL A 11 19.19 19.96 -2.42
CA VAL A 11 20.42 19.19 -2.20
C VAL A 11 20.03 17.73 -1.96
N ILE A 12 20.43 16.85 -2.87
CA ILE A 12 20.25 15.41 -2.70
C ILE A 12 21.36 14.89 -1.80
N TYR A 13 20.99 14.37 -0.63
CA TYR A 13 21.95 13.81 0.33
C TYR A 13 22.42 12.42 -0.10
N GLU A 14 23.66 12.08 0.24
CA GLU A 14 24.20 10.73 0.05
C GLU A 14 23.42 9.68 0.84
N GLU A 15 23.39 8.43 0.33
CA GLU A 15 22.65 7.31 0.91
C GLU A 15 22.94 7.08 2.40
N LYS A 16 24.18 7.30 2.84
CA LYS A 16 24.60 7.16 4.25
C LYS A 16 23.82 8.08 5.21
N TYR A 17 23.19 9.13 4.71
CA TYR A 17 22.40 10.08 5.50
C TYR A 17 20.89 9.84 5.40
N TRP A 18 20.42 8.97 4.52
CA TRP A 18 18.98 8.78 4.29
C TRP A 18 18.25 8.28 5.53
N GLY A 19 18.88 7.46 6.35
CA GLY A 19 18.31 7.01 7.63
C GLY A 19 18.07 8.12 8.67
N LEU A 20 18.60 9.33 8.44
CA LEU A 20 18.34 10.50 9.28
C LEU A 20 17.09 11.27 8.81
N ASP A 21 16.60 11.00 7.61
CA ASP A 21 15.38 11.61 7.09
C ASP A 21 14.15 10.99 7.77
N PRO A 22 13.25 11.80 8.37
CA PRO A 22 12.07 11.28 9.06
C PRO A 22 11.09 10.54 8.15
N LEU A 23 11.14 10.79 6.84
CA LEU A 23 10.29 10.11 5.86
C LEU A 23 10.86 8.75 5.45
N PHE A 24 12.15 8.50 5.70
CA PHE A 24 12.80 7.27 5.28
C PHE A 24 12.21 6.04 5.99
N GLY A 25 11.66 5.11 5.20
CA GLY A 25 10.98 3.93 5.72
C GLY A 25 9.54 4.14 6.21
N SER A 26 9.08 5.39 6.33
CA SER A 26 7.69 5.70 6.67
C SER A 26 6.76 5.50 5.46
N HIS A 27 5.51 5.10 5.72
CA HIS A 27 4.48 5.09 4.66
C HIS A 27 3.97 6.51 4.45
N CYS A 28 4.52 7.18 3.44
CA CYS A 28 4.21 8.57 3.16
C CYS A 28 2.87 8.70 2.43
N LYS A 29 1.99 9.60 2.90
CA LYS A 29 0.75 9.92 2.21
C LYS A 29 1.07 10.77 0.98
N PHE A 30 0.62 10.32 -0.18
CA PHE A 30 0.82 11.00 -1.44
C PHE A 30 -0.47 11.11 -2.22
N TYR A 31 -0.57 12.16 -3.04
CA TYR A 31 -1.47 12.14 -4.18
C TYR A 31 -0.94 11.18 -5.24
N ILE A 32 -1.85 10.52 -5.94
CA ILE A 32 -1.49 9.55 -6.97
C ILE A 32 -0.71 10.22 -8.10
N THR A 33 -1.04 11.46 -8.51
CA THR A 33 -0.25 12.19 -9.52
C THR A 33 1.21 12.34 -9.11
N ASP A 34 1.45 12.66 -7.84
CA ASP A 34 2.81 12.84 -7.33
C ASP A 34 3.56 11.51 -7.44
N VAL A 35 2.94 10.41 -7.00
CA VAL A 35 3.53 9.06 -7.11
C VAL A 35 3.85 8.70 -8.56
N LEU A 36 2.96 8.99 -9.51
CA LEU A 36 3.20 8.72 -10.92
C LEU A 36 4.35 9.55 -11.50
N SER A 37 4.59 10.74 -10.95
CA SER A 37 5.68 11.63 -11.37
C SER A 37 7.03 11.39 -10.67
N LEU A 38 7.05 10.55 -9.63
CA LEU A 38 8.28 10.24 -8.90
C LEU A 38 9.30 9.52 -9.80
N HIS A 39 10.55 9.92 -9.65
CA HIS A 39 11.68 9.29 -10.33
C HIS A 39 12.54 8.51 -9.33
N GLU A 40 13.07 7.38 -9.79
CA GLU A 40 14.03 6.60 -9.00
C GLU A 40 15.29 7.41 -8.72
N ALA A 41 15.84 7.24 -7.52
CA ALA A 41 17.11 7.83 -7.14
C ALA A 41 18.23 7.28 -8.05
N PRO A 42 19.09 8.14 -8.63
CA PRO A 42 20.17 7.68 -9.49
C PRO A 42 21.06 6.64 -8.81
N GLY A 43 21.19 5.46 -9.42
CA GLY A 43 22.02 4.37 -8.91
C GLY A 43 21.42 3.56 -7.76
N GLN A 44 20.19 3.84 -7.32
CA GLN A 44 19.55 3.15 -6.19
C GLN A 44 18.12 2.71 -6.57
N PRO A 45 17.98 1.55 -7.25
CA PRO A 45 16.68 1.08 -7.73
C PRO A 45 15.68 0.82 -6.60
N GLY A 46 14.45 1.27 -6.79
CA GLY A 46 13.37 1.07 -5.84
C GLY A 46 13.28 2.07 -4.68
N VAL A 47 14.16 3.08 -4.64
CA VAL A 47 13.94 4.31 -3.87
C VAL A 47 13.72 5.46 -4.84
N PHE A 48 12.78 6.32 -4.50
CA PHE A 48 12.34 7.44 -5.30
C PHE A 48 12.62 8.75 -4.55
N LEU A 49 12.72 9.85 -5.29
CA LEU A 49 12.98 11.16 -4.70
C LEU A 49 11.75 12.06 -4.79
N TYR A 50 11.24 12.49 -3.64
CA TYR A 50 10.28 13.58 -3.55
C TYR A 50 10.99 14.82 -3.01
N GLY A 51 11.37 15.74 -3.90
CA GLY A 51 12.34 16.79 -3.55
C GLY A 51 13.70 16.16 -3.23
N ASN A 52 14.20 16.36 -2.01
CA ASN A 52 15.39 15.67 -1.48
C ASN A 52 15.07 14.47 -0.57
N HIS A 53 13.80 14.09 -0.42
CA HIS A 53 13.41 13.03 0.50
C HIS A 53 13.43 11.66 -0.21
N PRO A 54 14.23 10.69 0.28
CA PRO A 54 14.22 9.31 -0.21
C PRO A 54 12.95 8.59 0.28
N VAL A 55 12.09 8.19 -0.66
CA VAL A 55 10.80 7.54 -0.38
C VAL A 55 10.67 6.23 -1.15
N PHE A 56 10.12 5.21 -0.49
CA PHE A 56 9.88 3.90 -1.13
C PHE A 56 8.64 3.19 -0.58
N ASN A 57 8.03 3.72 0.48
CA ASN A 57 6.76 3.26 1.03
C ASN A 57 5.73 4.38 0.88
N VAL A 58 4.54 4.03 0.39
CA VAL A 58 3.43 4.97 0.15
C VAL A 58 2.18 4.54 0.90
N ASP A 59 1.35 5.51 1.27
CA ASP A 59 0.02 5.38 1.87
C ASP A 59 -0.99 6.13 0.99
N LEU A 60 -1.74 5.40 0.18
CA LEU A 60 -2.71 5.95 -0.78
C LEU A 60 -4.13 5.73 -0.28
N MET A 61 -5.02 6.65 -0.64
CA MET A 61 -6.45 6.53 -0.35
C MET A 61 -7.24 6.94 -1.58
N GLY A 62 -8.22 6.12 -1.99
CA GLY A 62 -9.01 6.40 -3.18
C GLY A 62 -10.05 5.33 -3.45
N VAL A 63 -10.79 5.48 -4.54
CA VAL A 63 -11.85 4.56 -4.95
C VAL A 63 -11.32 3.57 -5.97
N ILE A 64 -11.71 2.30 -5.84
CA ILE A 64 -11.38 1.27 -6.82
C ILE A 64 -12.19 1.51 -8.10
N VAL A 65 -11.49 1.79 -9.20
CA VAL A 65 -12.08 2.01 -10.54
C VAL A 65 -11.88 0.83 -11.48
N LYS A 66 -11.00 -0.13 -11.11
CA LYS A 66 -10.81 -1.39 -11.83
C LYS A 66 -10.33 -2.50 -10.91
N VAL A 67 -10.85 -3.71 -11.12
CA VAL A 67 -10.38 -4.92 -10.46
C VAL A 67 -9.94 -5.95 -11.50
N VAL A 68 -8.73 -6.47 -11.37
CA VAL A 68 -8.23 -7.62 -12.15
C VAL A 68 -7.80 -8.71 -11.18
N ARG A 69 -8.63 -9.74 -11.05
CA ARG A 69 -8.36 -10.90 -10.21
C ARG A 69 -7.51 -11.92 -10.97
N ARG A 70 -6.44 -12.42 -10.34
CA ARG A 70 -5.61 -13.53 -10.84
C ARG A 70 -5.44 -14.55 -9.72
N GLN A 71 -4.88 -15.71 -10.04
CA GLN A 71 -4.73 -16.82 -9.09
C GLN A 71 -3.93 -16.46 -7.83
N THR A 72 -2.89 -15.63 -7.96
CA THR A 72 -1.97 -15.29 -6.84
C THR A 72 -1.88 -13.79 -6.57
N ILE A 73 -2.49 -12.96 -7.42
CA ILE A 73 -2.39 -11.50 -7.36
C ILE A 73 -3.72 -10.87 -7.75
N ASN A 74 -4.22 -9.99 -6.91
CA ASN A 74 -5.26 -9.04 -7.29
C ASN A 74 -4.64 -7.71 -7.66
N ILE A 75 -5.09 -7.11 -8.77
CA ILE A 75 -4.64 -5.79 -9.21
C ILE A 75 -5.84 -4.85 -9.13
N TYR A 76 -5.73 -3.85 -8.27
CA TYR A 76 -6.73 -2.81 -8.09
C TYR A 76 -6.21 -1.52 -8.72
N SER A 77 -6.96 -0.93 -9.65
CA SER A 77 -6.70 0.44 -10.09
C SER A 77 -7.48 1.37 -9.17
N VAL A 78 -6.77 2.28 -8.51
CA VAL A 78 -7.33 3.21 -7.51
C VAL A 78 -7.22 4.63 -8.02
N ASP A 79 -8.30 5.40 -7.86
CA ASP A 79 -8.43 6.82 -8.23
C ASP A 79 -8.65 7.67 -6.97
N ASP A 80 -7.82 8.69 -6.78
CA ASP A 80 -7.93 9.65 -5.67
C ASP A 80 -8.41 11.05 -6.12
N GLY A 81 -8.83 11.18 -7.39
CA GLY A 81 -9.20 12.44 -8.03
C GLY A 81 -8.02 13.21 -8.63
N THR A 82 -6.78 12.82 -8.34
CA THR A 82 -5.56 13.41 -8.93
C THR A 82 -4.98 12.51 -10.03
N GLY A 83 -5.11 11.20 -9.87
CA GLY A 83 -4.72 10.24 -10.89
C GLY A 83 -5.16 8.82 -10.55
N VAL A 84 -4.85 7.89 -11.45
CA VAL A 84 -5.18 6.47 -11.30
C VAL A 84 -3.90 5.64 -11.29
N ILE A 85 -3.72 4.78 -10.28
CA ILE A 85 -2.55 3.89 -10.17
C ILE A 85 -2.94 2.45 -9.92
N ASN A 86 -2.15 1.52 -10.46
CA ASN A 86 -2.33 0.10 -10.20
C ASN A 86 -1.60 -0.31 -8.92
N CYS A 87 -2.37 -0.90 -8.02
CA CYS A 87 -1.94 -1.50 -6.77
C CYS A 87 -2.03 -3.02 -6.89
N LYS A 88 -0.90 -3.71 -6.77
CA LYS A 88 -0.79 -5.18 -6.83
C LYS A 88 -0.80 -5.72 -5.41
N TYR A 89 -1.79 -6.55 -5.09
CA TYR A 89 -1.93 -7.23 -3.82
C TYR A 89 -1.70 -8.73 -4.02
N TRP A 90 -0.69 -9.27 -3.35
CA TRP A 90 -0.40 -10.70 -3.39
C TRP A 90 -1.32 -11.42 -2.42
N LEU A 91 -2.03 -12.44 -2.93
CA LEU A 91 -2.84 -13.29 -2.08
C LEU A 91 -1.91 -14.12 -1.18
N PRO A 92 -2.20 -14.25 0.12
CA PRO A 92 -1.43 -15.10 1.01
C PRO A 92 -1.36 -16.53 0.47
N THR A 93 -0.16 -17.07 0.34
CA THR A 93 0.02 -18.47 -0.07
C THR A 93 -0.21 -19.39 1.13
N GLU A 94 -0.49 -20.68 0.92
CA GLU A 94 -0.62 -21.66 2.01
C GLU A 94 0.62 -21.68 2.95
N THR A 95 1.79 -21.32 2.42
CA THR A 95 3.06 -21.21 3.16
C THR A 95 3.11 -19.97 4.07
N ASP A 96 2.52 -18.86 3.66
CA ASP A 96 2.42 -17.65 4.49
C ASP A 96 1.42 -17.86 5.63
N ALA A 97 0.28 -18.49 5.33
CA ALA A 97 -0.73 -18.85 6.31
C ALA A 97 -0.21 -19.82 7.39
N SER A 98 0.70 -20.74 7.02
CA SER A 98 1.31 -21.70 7.95
C SER A 98 2.39 -21.06 8.84
N GLN A 99 3.11 -20.05 8.35
CA GLN A 99 4.00 -19.23 9.19
C GLN A 99 3.21 -18.37 10.18
N GLU A 100 2.09 -17.78 9.74
CA GLU A 100 1.16 -17.04 10.61
C GLU A 100 0.62 -17.98 11.72
N LYS A 101 0.15 -19.18 11.34
CA LYS A 101 -0.31 -20.22 12.27
C LYS A 101 0.77 -20.64 13.28
N HIS A 102 2.02 -20.82 12.85
CA HIS A 102 3.13 -21.19 13.75
C HIS A 102 3.46 -20.06 14.75
N LYS A 103 3.35 -18.79 14.32
CA LYS A 103 3.53 -17.62 15.19
C LYS A 103 2.43 -17.51 16.23
N LEU A 104 1.18 -17.81 15.84
CA LEU A 104 0.02 -17.86 16.72
C LEU A 104 0.09 -19.03 17.70
N GLN A 105 0.57 -20.20 17.27
CA GLN A 105 0.73 -21.39 18.11
C GLN A 105 1.74 -21.18 19.26
N TYR A 106 2.79 -20.37 19.02
CA TYR A 106 3.74 -19.99 20.06
C TYR A 106 3.12 -19.06 21.12
N LEU A 107 2.16 -18.21 20.73
CA LEU A 107 1.42 -17.32 21.64
C LEU A 107 0.30 -18.05 22.39
N GLN A 108 -0.30 -19.08 21.79
CA GLN A 108 -1.33 -19.93 22.39
C GLN A 108 -0.83 -20.72 23.61
N GLY A 109 0.47 -21.08 23.66
CA GLY A 109 1.07 -21.75 24.82
C GLY A 109 1.13 -20.93 26.11
N VAL A 110 0.76 -19.65 26.06
CA VAL A 110 0.89 -18.69 27.18
C VAL A 110 -0.47 -18.20 27.71
N MET A 111 -1.60 -18.49 27.03
CA MET A 111 -2.88 -17.81 27.31
C MET A 111 -4.07 -18.75 27.49
N ASN A 112 -4.93 -18.41 28.45
CA ASN A 112 -6.14 -19.15 28.82
C ASN A 112 -7.23 -18.99 27.73
N GLY A 113 -8.09 -20.01 27.57
CA GLY A 113 -8.97 -20.26 26.40
C GLY A 113 -9.92 -19.17 25.90
N THR A 114 -10.02 -18.00 26.53
CA THR A 114 -10.83 -16.86 26.04
C THR A 114 -10.27 -16.21 24.78
N LEU A 115 -8.94 -16.29 24.56
CA LEU A 115 -8.32 -15.74 23.36
C LEU A 115 -8.57 -16.61 22.12
N GLU A 116 -8.61 -17.93 22.27
CA GLU A 116 -8.80 -18.86 21.16
C GLU A 116 -10.18 -18.66 20.51
N GLU A 117 -11.23 -18.54 21.32
CA GLU A 117 -12.59 -18.22 20.85
C GLU A 117 -12.66 -16.87 20.14
N THR A 118 -11.99 -15.85 20.70
CA THR A 118 -11.94 -14.50 20.10
C THR A 118 -11.20 -14.52 18.77
N MET A 119 -10.10 -15.28 18.67
CA MET A 119 -9.32 -15.41 17.43
C MET A 119 -10.09 -16.14 16.34
N GLN A 120 -10.88 -17.15 16.71
CA GLN A 120 -11.69 -17.91 15.76
C GLN A 120 -12.83 -17.06 15.21
N GLN A 121 -13.49 -16.27 16.07
CA GLN A 121 -14.46 -15.26 15.65
C GLN A 121 -13.86 -14.22 14.70
N LEU A 122 -12.66 -13.70 15.00
CA LEU A 122 -11.95 -12.76 14.12
C LEU A 122 -11.56 -13.40 12.79
N ALA A 123 -11.14 -14.66 12.78
CA ALA A 123 -10.78 -15.38 11.57
C ALA A 123 -12.01 -15.60 10.67
N GLU A 124 -13.14 -15.99 11.25
CA GLU A 124 -14.42 -16.17 10.55
C GLU A 124 -14.95 -14.83 10.01
N GLU A 125 -14.87 -13.74 10.80
CA GLU A 125 -15.22 -12.39 10.32
C GLU A 125 -14.30 -11.92 9.18
N MET A 126 -12.99 -12.19 9.28
CA MET A 126 -12.04 -11.88 8.21
C MET A 126 -12.28 -12.73 6.95
N GLU A 127 -12.73 -13.98 7.10
CA GLU A 127 -13.08 -14.87 6.00
C GLU A 127 -14.40 -14.45 5.33
N LEU A 128 -15.37 -13.94 6.09
CA LEU A 128 -16.61 -13.35 5.56
C LEU A 128 -16.36 -12.01 4.85
N LEU A 129 -15.40 -11.22 5.32
CA LEU A 129 -14.90 -10.01 4.64
C LEU A 129 -13.95 -10.33 3.47
N SER A 130 -13.63 -11.60 3.23
CA SER A 130 -12.66 -12.03 2.20
C SER A 130 -13.22 -12.10 0.79
N ASP A 131 -14.52 -11.79 0.60
CA ASP A 131 -15.06 -11.38 -0.70
C ASP A 131 -14.32 -10.11 -1.12
N GLY A 132 -13.15 -10.31 -1.72
CA GLY A 132 -12.15 -9.27 -1.86
C GLY A 132 -12.69 -8.05 -2.57
N LEU A 133 -12.11 -6.90 -2.26
CA LEU A 133 -12.53 -5.56 -2.68
C LEU A 133 -13.03 -5.45 -4.13
N ASP A 134 -14.12 -4.71 -4.30
CA ASP A 134 -14.83 -4.53 -5.55
C ASP A 134 -14.75 -3.11 -6.09
N LEU A 135 -15.25 -2.95 -7.32
CA LEU A 135 -15.42 -1.65 -7.96
C LEU A 135 -16.29 -0.74 -7.10
N GLY A 136 -15.85 0.51 -6.93
CA GLY A 136 -16.54 1.52 -6.14
C GLY A 136 -16.15 1.56 -4.66
N ASP A 137 -15.39 0.57 -4.17
CA ASP A 137 -14.96 0.55 -2.78
C ASP A 137 -13.92 1.64 -2.53
N LEU A 138 -14.12 2.41 -1.46
CA LEU A 138 -13.12 3.33 -0.95
C LEU A 138 -12.08 2.52 -0.18
N VAL A 139 -10.80 2.71 -0.48
CA VAL A 139 -9.73 1.91 0.11
C VAL A 139 -8.56 2.77 0.54
N GLN A 140 -7.89 2.34 1.61
CA GLN A 140 -6.56 2.80 1.98
C GLN A 140 -5.55 1.70 1.69
N ILE A 141 -4.52 2.01 0.91
CA ILE A 141 -3.49 1.08 0.45
C ILE A 141 -2.13 1.54 0.93
N ARG A 142 -1.45 0.67 1.67
CA ARG A 142 -0.06 0.86 2.09
C ARG A 142 0.83 -0.16 1.43
N GLY A 143 1.91 0.30 0.81
CA GLY A 143 2.78 -0.57 0.04
C GLY A 143 4.10 0.04 -0.38
N LYS A 144 4.90 -0.77 -1.07
CA LYS A 144 6.16 -0.34 -1.66
C LYS A 144 5.94 0.20 -3.06
N LEU A 145 6.60 1.30 -3.37
CA LEU A 145 6.64 1.83 -4.72
C LEU A 145 7.55 0.97 -5.61
N LYS A 146 7.13 0.74 -6.85
CA LYS A 146 7.84 -0.04 -7.87
C LYS A 146 7.68 0.64 -9.22
N CYS A 147 8.73 0.69 -10.02
CA CYS A 147 8.65 1.08 -11.41
C CYS A 147 8.64 -0.18 -12.29
N TYR A 148 7.71 -0.24 -13.25
CA TYR A 148 7.70 -1.26 -14.29
C TYR A 148 7.47 -0.59 -15.64
N GLU A 149 8.37 -0.79 -16.59
CA GLU A 149 8.31 -0.18 -17.93
C GLU A 149 8.16 1.35 -17.91
N GLY A 150 8.77 2.02 -16.92
CA GLY A 150 8.71 3.48 -16.77
C GLY A 150 7.45 4.00 -16.11
N VAL A 151 6.54 3.13 -15.67
CA VAL A 151 5.32 3.49 -14.95
C VAL A 151 5.40 3.01 -13.50
N ASN A 152 5.05 3.90 -12.59
CA ASN A 152 5.03 3.59 -11.17
C ASN A 152 3.77 2.79 -10.79
N HIS A 153 3.96 1.82 -9.92
CA HIS A 153 2.97 0.91 -9.37
C HIS A 153 3.21 0.70 -7.88
N VAL A 154 2.16 0.32 -7.15
CA VAL A 154 2.28 0.01 -5.72
C VAL A 154 2.19 -1.49 -5.51
N ALA A 155 3.20 -2.08 -4.89
CA ALA A 155 3.12 -3.42 -4.31
C ALA A 155 2.50 -3.29 -2.92
N ALA A 156 1.19 -3.53 -2.83
CA ALA A 156 0.41 -3.39 -1.61
C ALA A 156 0.83 -4.44 -0.58
N LYS A 157 1.13 -4.00 0.63
CA LYS A 157 1.37 -4.84 1.80
C LYS A 157 0.13 -4.92 2.68
N TYR A 158 -0.62 -3.83 2.75
CA TYR A 158 -1.85 -3.73 3.53
C TYR A 158 -2.89 -2.99 2.71
N ILE A 159 -4.12 -3.50 2.73
CA ILE A 159 -5.28 -2.84 2.16
C ILE A 159 -6.39 -2.91 3.19
N SER A 160 -7.05 -1.78 3.43
CA SER A 160 -8.25 -1.70 4.25
C SER A 160 -9.35 -0.98 3.52
N GLU A 161 -10.58 -1.48 3.64
CA GLU A 161 -11.77 -0.76 3.20
C GLU A 161 -11.98 0.48 4.08
N GLY A 162 -12.11 1.64 3.45
CA GLY A 162 -12.40 2.89 4.09
C GLY A 162 -13.83 2.88 4.60
N HIS A 163 -14.01 2.66 5.91
CA HIS A 163 -15.31 2.77 6.55
C HIS A 163 -15.69 4.25 6.70
N PHE A 164 -16.38 4.80 5.69
CA PHE A 164 -17.27 5.93 5.94
C PHE A 164 -18.51 5.36 6.62
N GLY A 165 -18.85 5.88 7.80
CA GLY A 165 -20.07 5.46 8.50
C GLY A 165 -21.27 5.50 7.55
N LEU A 166 -21.91 4.34 7.36
CA LEU A 166 -23.22 4.17 6.73
C LEU A 166 -23.36 4.78 5.31
N ILE A 167 -22.62 4.26 4.33
CA ILE A 167 -23.15 4.20 2.96
C ILE A 167 -23.11 2.74 2.52
N THR A 168 -24.14 2.01 2.92
CA THR A 168 -24.41 0.64 2.52
C THR A 168 -24.45 0.56 0.99
N LYS A 169 -23.72 -0.40 0.40
CA LYS A 169 -23.88 -0.79 -1.01
C LYS A 169 -25.35 -1.07 -1.30
N VAL A 170 -26.04 -0.14 -1.94
CA VAL A 170 -27.39 -0.37 -2.47
C VAL A 170 -27.22 -1.27 -3.69
N HIS A 171 -27.40 -2.58 -3.49
CA HIS A 171 -27.54 -3.51 -4.59
C HIS A 171 -28.88 -3.21 -5.28
N GLN A 172 -28.81 -2.79 -6.55
CA GLN A 172 -29.97 -2.68 -7.44
C GLN A 172 -30.27 -4.03 -8.10
#